data_AF-A0A1B3WRG5-F1
#
_entry.id   AF-A0A1B3WRG5-F1
#
_cell.length_a   1.000
_cell.length_b   1.000
_cell.length_c   1.000
_cell.angle_alpha   90.00
_cell.angle_beta   90.00
_cell.angle_gamma   90.00
#
_symmetry.space_group_name_H-M   'P 1'
#
loop_
_entity.id
_entity.type
_entity.pdbx_description
1 polymer ?
#
loop_
_entity_poly.entity_id
_entity_poly.type
_entity_poly.pdbx_seq_one_letter_code
_entity_poly.pdbx_strand_id
1 'polypeptide(L)' 'MRDQVYKLFGLLCLILSVFLIIFGLYLTDDFAGSGVRALTTAGGVALLCVGTFFYKLMKKES' A
#
# COMPACT_ATOMS: atom_id res chain seq x y z
N MET A 1 -18.29 -7.77 15.18
CA MET A 1 -18.08 -6.43 14.56
C MET A 1 -16.61 -6.11 14.33
N ARG A 2 -15.67 -6.44 15.23
CA ARG A 2 -14.23 -6.14 15.06
C ARG A 2 -13.60 -6.78 13.81
N ASP A 3 -13.95 -8.02 13.49
CA ASP A 3 -13.43 -8.74 12.31
C ASP A 3 -13.74 -8.06 10.97
N GLN A 4 -14.92 -7.45 10.86
CA GLN A 4 -15.30 -6.68 9.66
C GLN A 4 -14.52 -5.38 9.56
N VAL A 5 -14.26 -4.71 10.70
CA VAL A 5 -13.45 -3.48 10.74
C VAL A 5 -12.02 -3.80 10.32
N TYR A 6 -11.43 -4.91 10.78
CA TYR A 6 -10.08 -5.29 10.38
C TYR A 6 -10.01 -5.68 8.89
N LYS A 7 -10.99 -6.44 8.37
CA LYS A 7 -11.07 -6.73 6.92
C LYS A 7 -11.18 -5.44 6.09
N LEU A 8 -12.01 -4.49 6.52
CA LEU A 8 -12.15 -3.20 5.85
C LEU A 8 -10.85 -2.39 5.90
N PHE A 9 -10.18 -2.35 7.05
CA PHE A 9 -8.91 -1.65 7.24
C PHE A 9 -7.80 -2.23 6.38
N GLY A 10 -7.69 -3.56 6.31
CA GLY A 10 -6.71 -4.24 5.44
C GLY A 10 -6.95 -3.96 3.97
N LEU A 11 -8.22 -3.93 3.53
CA LEU A 11 -8.59 -3.56 2.16
C LEU A 11 -8.23 -2.10 1.86
N LEU A 12 -8.51 -1.18 2.79
CA LEU A 12 -8.22 0.25 2.65
C LEU A 12 -6.71 0.50 2.57
N CYS A 13 -5.93 -0.24 3.35
CA CYS A 13 -4.47 -0.22 3.34
C CYS A 13 -3.91 -0.71 2.00
N LEU A 14 -4.48 -1.79 1.44
CA LEU A 14 -4.15 -2.28 0.10
C LEU A 14 -4.43 -1.23 -0.98
N ILE A 15 -5.62 -0.62 -0.96
CA ILE A 15 -6.02 0.43 -1.90
C ILE A 15 -5.05 1.62 -1.82
N LEU A 16 -4.76 2.09 -0.59
CA LEU A 16 -3.82 3.19 -0.37
C LEU A 16 -2.42 2.88 -0.91
N SER A 17 -1.92 1.66 -0.74
CA SER A 17 -0.60 1.28 -1.26
C SER A 17 -0.54 1.36 -2.80
N VAL A 18 -1.61 0.93 -3.50
CA VAL A 18 -1.69 1.01 -4.96
C VAL A 18 -1.70 2.46 -5.42
N PHE A 19 -2.48 3.32 -4.76
CA PHE A 19 -2.47 4.76 -5.03
C PHE A 19 -1.09 5.38 -4.79
N LEU A 20 -0.38 4.96 -3.74
CA LEU A 20 0.96 5.46 -3.43
C LEU A 20 1.99 5.06 -4.50
N ILE A 21 1.90 3.82 -5.00
CA ILE A 21 2.76 3.31 -6.08
C ILE A 21 2.48 4.05 -7.39
N ILE A 22 1.19 4.23 -7.74
CA ILE A 22 0.79 4.97 -8.94
C ILE A 22 1.26 6.42 -8.84
N PHE A 23 1.07 7.06 -7.68
CA PHE A 23 1.54 8.42 -7.44
C PHE A 23 3.06 8.54 -7.56
N GLY A 24 3.80 7.57 -6.99
CA GLY A 24 5.25 7.48 -7.14
C GLY A 24 5.68 7.27 -8.59
N LEU A 25 4.97 6.46 -9.38
CA LEU A 25 5.27 6.28 -10.81
C LEU A 25 4.92 7.50 -11.67
N TYR A 26 3.87 8.24 -11.29
CA TYR A 26 3.39 9.42 -12.00
C TYR A 26 4.18 10.69 -11.65
N LEU A 27 5.03 10.62 -10.62
CA LEU A 27 6.00 11.66 -10.29
C LEU A 27 7.08 11.71 -11.38
N THR A 28 6.86 12.59 -12.35
CA THR A 28 7.85 12.98 -13.36
C THR A 28 9.09 13.56 -12.68
N ASP A 29 10.28 13.22 -13.22
CA ASP A 29 11.58 13.64 -12.68
C ASP A 29 11.72 15.18 -12.55
N ASP A 30 10.95 15.97 -13.32
CA ASP A 30 10.89 17.43 -13.22
C ASP A 30 10.24 17.96 -11.93
N PHE A 31 9.38 17.17 -11.27
CA PHE A 31 8.60 17.61 -10.10
C PHE A 31 9.13 17.09 -8.76
N ALA A 32 9.72 15.90 -8.74
CA ALA A 32 10.44 15.42 -7.58
C ALA A 32 11.65 14.62 -8.04
N GLY A 33 12.83 15.02 -7.55
CA GLY A 33 14.07 14.34 -7.91
C GLY A 33 13.97 12.83 -7.67
N SER A 34 14.64 12.07 -8.54
CA SER A 34 14.70 10.60 -8.60
C SER A 34 14.61 9.86 -7.24
N GLY A 35 15.21 10.41 -6.17
CA GLY A 35 15.13 9.86 -4.82
C GLY A 35 13.73 9.82 -4.19
N VAL A 36 12.90 10.85 -4.40
CA VAL A 36 11.50 10.88 -3.91
C VAL A 36 10.68 9.82 -4.64
N ARG A 37 10.89 9.70 -5.96
CA ARG A 37 10.23 8.67 -6.76
C ARG A 37 10.53 7.26 -6.24
N ALA A 38 11.82 6.98 -6.02
CA ALA A 38 12.29 5.70 -5.50
C ALA A 38 11.77 5.41 -4.09
N LEU A 39 11.81 6.39 -3.17
CA LEU A 39 11.28 6.23 -1.82
C LEU A 39 9.76 6.00 -1.80
N THR A 40 9.02 6.70 -2.65
CA THR A 40 7.55 6.61 -2.69
C THR A 40 7.11 5.27 -3.30
N THR A 41 7.77 4.82 -4.38
CA THR A 41 7.50 3.49 -4.95
C THR A 41 7.94 2.37 -4.03
N ALA A 42 9.14 2.44 -3.43
CA ALA A 42 9.61 1.44 -2.48
C ALA A 42 8.71 1.37 -1.22
N GLY A 43 8.32 2.53 -0.69
CA GLY A 43 7.38 2.63 0.43
C GLY A 43 6.02 2.06 0.09
N GLY A 44 5.48 2.37 -1.09
CA GLY A 44 4.22 1.81 -1.59
C GLY A 44 4.28 0.29 -1.73
N VAL A 45 5.36 -0.25 -2.30
CA VAL A 45 5.56 -1.70 -2.45
C VAL A 45 5.67 -2.40 -1.09
N ALA A 46 6.44 -1.83 -0.15
CA ALA A 46 6.56 -2.38 1.21
C ALA A 46 5.19 -2.43 1.91
N LEU A 47 4.40 -1.37 1.77
CA LEU A 47 3.06 -1.27 2.35
C LEU A 47 2.09 -2.26 1.68
N LEU A 48 2.24 -2.52 0.38
CA LEU A 48 1.47 -3.52 -0.36
C LEU A 48 1.81 -4.94 0.10
N CYS A 49 3.10 -5.25 0.33
CA CYS A 49 3.53 -6.52 0.91
C CYS A 49 2.96 -6.74 2.32
N VAL A 50 3.06 -5.75 3.20
CA VAL A 50 2.53 -5.83 4.57
C VAL A 50 1.01 -5.93 4.56
N GLY A 51 0.33 -5.12 3.76
CA GLY A 51 -1.14 -5.16 3.61
C GLY A 51 -1.63 -6.50 3.07
N THR A 52 -0.93 -7.09 2.10
CA THR A 52 -1.25 -8.43 1.57
C THR A 52 -1.02 -9.51 2.60
N PHE A 53 0.05 -9.41 3.39
CA PHE A 53 0.34 -10.37 4.46
C PHE A 53 -0.75 -10.33 5.52
N PHE A 54 -1.12 -9.14 6.01
CA PHE A 54 -2.23 -8.96 6.95
C PHE A 54 -3.56 -9.45 6.39
N TYR A 55 -3.86 -9.14 5.12
CA TYR A 55 -5.09 -9.60 4.47
C TYR A 55 -5.15 -11.13 4.40
N LYS A 56 -4.04 -11.80 4.03
CA LYS A 56 -3.96 -13.26 4.04
C LYS A 56 -4.07 -13.86 5.44
N LEU A 57 -3.46 -13.22 6.45
CA LEU A 57 -3.49 -13.69 7.83
C LEU A 57 -4.92 -13.66 8.38
N MET A 58 -5.64 -12.56 8.14
CA MET A 58 -7.05 -12.42 8.55
C MET A 58 -8.03 -13.26 7.74
N LYS A 59 -7.68 -13.60 6.49
CA LYS A 59 -8.46 -14.57 5.72
C LYS A 59 -8.29 -15.99 6.26
N LYS A 60 -7.18 -16.29 6.95
CA LYS A 60 -6.89 -17.61 7.54
C LYS A 60 -7.57 -17.82 8.90
N GLU A 61 -7.93 -16.74 9.59
CA GLU A 61 -8.72 -16.75 10.83
C GLU A 61 -10.24 -16.79 10.61
N SER A 62 -10.70 -16.65 9.36
CA SER A 62 -12.12 -16.61 8.99
C SER A 62 -12.60 -17.91 8.37
#